data_AF-A0A7Y4ZKW8-F1
#
_entry.id   AF-A0A7Y4ZKW8-F1
#
_cell.length_a   1.000
_cell.length_b   1.000
_cell.length_c   1.000
_cell.angle_alpha   90.00
_cell.angle_beta   90.00
_cell.angle_gamma   90.00
#
_symmetry.space_group_name_H-M   'P 1'
#
loop_
_entity.id
_entity.type
_entity.pdbx_description
1 polymer ?
#
loop_
_entity_poly.entity_id
_entity_poly.type
_entity_poly.pdbx_seq_one_letter_code
_entity_poly.pdbx_strand_id
1 'polypeptide(L)'
;MAPVGQGAEGPVRLVADAVSAVPLTAAQRTEVEALISAANTRHKSMGGSHATIATLLADQVEKGTIDKKAFEPIFSAEKASQDKNIAEDRAALTRLHALLTPDQRAKFVDALQASFHHGHRGHGGPGAKDGPRGEGPEGKEFHGPRGDGPGPRGDGPGPGGPEGKEFHGHMGGMGMMGLGKDLNLDEDQKTKIKEAVSASFAGKGSDMAAKGQEFMAARMQQKAALDAFKTESFDAAKLLPDHPAGMGPERMIDMAEKIVPILRPEQRKLAADKIREHAKKGPQAAPKPE
;
A
#
# COMPACT_ATOMS: atom_id res chain seq x y z
N MET A 1 30.98 -8.67 3.49
CA MET A 1 30.67 -8.38 2.07
C MET A 1 29.84 -7.12 2.00
N ALA A 2 30.05 -6.24 1.01
CA ALA A 2 29.23 -5.04 0.84
C ALA A 2 27.76 -5.41 0.53
N PRO A 3 26.77 -4.62 0.94
CA PRO A 3 25.37 -4.83 0.55
C PRO A 3 25.20 -4.62 -0.96
N VAL A 4 24.33 -5.42 -1.57
CA VAL A 4 23.98 -5.32 -2.99
C VAL A 4 22.88 -4.25 -3.16
N GLY A 5 22.96 -3.46 -4.23
CA GLY A 5 21.92 -2.47 -4.55
C GLY A 5 21.92 -1.23 -3.66
N GLN A 6 23.10 -0.69 -3.35
CA GLN A 6 23.21 0.62 -2.71
C GLN A 6 22.48 1.68 -3.54
N GLY A 7 21.54 2.41 -2.93
CA GLY A 7 20.71 3.42 -3.62
C GLY A 7 19.44 2.87 -4.29
N ALA A 8 19.10 1.60 -4.11
CA ALA A 8 17.78 1.08 -4.44
C ALA A 8 16.71 1.72 -3.54
N GLU A 9 15.58 2.11 -4.13
CA GLU A 9 14.47 2.77 -3.42
C GLU A 9 13.17 1.96 -3.60
N GLY A 10 12.18 2.22 -2.75
CA GLY A 10 10.83 1.66 -2.89
C GLY A 10 10.80 0.11 -2.97
N PRO A 11 9.97 -0.48 -3.84
CA PRO A 11 9.89 -1.94 -4.01
C PRO A 11 11.21 -2.59 -4.43
N VAL A 12 12.06 -1.89 -5.20
CA VAL A 12 13.37 -2.40 -5.64
C VAL A 12 14.30 -2.60 -4.44
N ARG A 13 14.16 -1.78 -3.39
CA ARG A 13 14.93 -1.93 -2.16
C ARG A 13 14.67 -3.26 -1.45
N LEU A 14 13.41 -3.70 -1.41
CA LEU A 14 13.05 -5.00 -0.79
C LEU A 14 13.74 -6.17 -1.49
N VAL A 15 13.78 -6.13 -2.83
CA VAL A 15 14.48 -7.13 -3.63
C VAL A 15 15.99 -7.06 -3.40
N ALA A 16 16.59 -5.86 -3.40
CA ALA A 16 18.01 -5.67 -3.16
C ALA A 16 18.45 -6.19 -1.77
N ASP A 17 17.63 -5.95 -0.74
CA ASP A 17 17.87 -6.45 0.62
C ASP A 17 17.77 -7.98 0.68
N ALA A 18 16.75 -8.57 0.06
CA ALA A 18 16.61 -10.03 -0.01
C ALA A 18 17.79 -10.69 -0.75
N VAL A 19 18.25 -10.12 -1.86
CA VAL A 19 19.41 -10.67 -2.59
C VAL A 19 20.72 -10.47 -1.80
N SER A 20 20.84 -9.42 -0.99
CA SER A 20 22.01 -9.21 -0.14
C SER A 20 22.21 -10.31 0.91
N ALA A 21 21.15 -11.04 1.27
CA ALA A 21 21.21 -12.20 2.17
C ALA A 21 21.68 -13.50 1.48
N VAL A 22 21.82 -13.49 0.15
CA VAL A 22 22.20 -14.66 -0.65
C VAL A 22 23.72 -14.70 -0.82
N PRO A 23 24.38 -15.86 -0.62
CA PRO A 23 25.81 -15.98 -0.87
C PRO A 23 26.09 -16.04 -2.37
N LEU A 24 26.33 -14.89 -2.99
CA LEU A 24 26.64 -14.75 -4.43
C LEU A 24 28.13 -14.88 -4.73
N THR A 25 28.47 -15.44 -5.89
CA THR A 25 29.82 -15.31 -6.46
C THR A 25 30.07 -13.87 -6.92
N ALA A 26 31.33 -13.52 -7.17
CA ALA A 26 31.67 -12.18 -7.68
C ALA A 26 30.98 -11.88 -9.02
N ALA A 27 30.94 -12.84 -9.94
CA ALA A 27 30.27 -12.68 -11.24
C ALA A 27 28.75 -12.52 -11.08
N GLN A 28 28.11 -13.35 -10.25
CA GLN A 28 26.68 -13.22 -9.96
C GLN A 28 26.34 -11.86 -9.36
N ARG A 29 27.16 -11.38 -8.41
CA ARG A 29 26.97 -10.08 -7.77
C ARG A 29 26.97 -8.93 -8.78
N THR A 30 27.95 -8.89 -9.67
CA THR A 30 28.03 -7.85 -10.72
C THR A 30 26.77 -7.83 -11.58
N GLU A 31 26.29 -9.00 -11.99
CA GLU A 31 25.07 -9.14 -12.81
C GLU A 31 23.81 -8.71 -12.05
N VAL A 32 23.68 -9.10 -10.77
CA VAL A 32 22.57 -8.69 -9.91
C VAL A 32 22.57 -7.17 -9.69
N GLU A 33 23.72 -6.56 -9.44
CA GLU A 33 23.84 -5.11 -9.26
C GLU A 33 23.41 -4.35 -10.52
N ALA A 34 23.77 -4.86 -11.71
CA ALA A 34 23.30 -4.31 -12.97
C ALA A 34 21.77 -4.41 -13.12
N LEU A 35 21.17 -5.57 -12.76
CA LEU A 35 19.72 -5.75 -12.77
C LEU A 35 18.99 -4.78 -11.84
N ILE A 36 19.49 -4.61 -10.62
CA ILE A 36 18.91 -3.69 -9.62
C ILE A 36 19.04 -2.24 -10.07
N SER A 37 20.20 -1.84 -10.60
CA SER A 37 20.43 -0.49 -11.12
C SER A 37 19.47 -0.15 -12.27
N ALA A 38 19.30 -1.10 -13.20
CA ALA A 38 18.36 -0.96 -14.31
C ALA A 38 16.91 -0.83 -13.80
N ALA A 39 16.50 -1.69 -12.85
CA ALA A 39 15.17 -1.61 -12.23
C ALA A 39 14.96 -0.27 -11.52
N ASN A 40 15.92 0.19 -10.71
CA ASN A 40 15.82 1.47 -10.02
C ASN A 40 15.63 2.64 -10.98
N THR A 41 16.36 2.62 -12.11
CA THR A 41 16.23 3.65 -13.16
C THR A 41 14.83 3.66 -13.78
N ARG A 42 14.28 2.49 -14.12
CA ARG A 42 12.93 2.35 -14.69
C ARG A 42 11.82 2.77 -13.74
N HIS A 43 11.94 2.45 -12.46
CA HIS A 43 10.94 2.79 -11.47
C HIS A 43 10.98 4.27 -11.08
N LYS A 44 12.16 4.91 -11.11
CA LYS A 44 12.31 6.35 -10.87
C LYS A 44 11.65 7.21 -11.96
N SER A 45 11.68 6.76 -13.23
CA SER A 45 11.07 7.53 -14.33
C SER A 45 9.54 7.61 -14.26
N MET A 46 8.87 6.74 -13.51
CA MET A 46 7.42 6.77 -13.34
C MET A 46 6.92 7.91 -12.44
N GLY A 47 7.79 8.56 -11.65
CA GLY A 47 7.38 9.63 -10.73
C GLY A 47 6.87 10.91 -11.40
N GLY A 48 7.17 11.13 -12.69
CA GLY A 48 6.86 12.38 -13.39
C GLY A 48 5.38 12.56 -13.79
N SER A 49 4.65 11.48 -14.04
CA SER A 49 3.24 11.58 -14.48
C SER A 49 2.34 12.09 -13.36
N HIS A 50 2.57 11.68 -12.11
CA HIS A 50 1.79 12.12 -10.95
C HIS A 50 1.81 13.65 -10.76
N ALA A 51 2.96 14.29 -10.92
CA ALA A 51 3.07 15.75 -10.81
C ALA A 51 2.32 16.47 -11.93
N THR A 52 2.40 15.94 -13.15
CA THR A 52 1.67 16.45 -14.33
C THR A 52 0.15 16.33 -14.13
N ILE A 53 -0.32 15.16 -13.70
CA ILE A 53 -1.75 14.91 -13.40
C ILE A 53 -2.22 15.85 -12.30
N ALA A 54 -1.48 15.96 -11.20
CA ALA A 54 -1.86 16.83 -10.08
C ALA A 54 -1.91 18.31 -10.50
N THR A 55 -0.97 18.77 -11.31
CA THR A 55 -0.96 20.15 -11.83
C THR A 55 -2.17 20.41 -12.72
N LEU A 56 -2.42 19.53 -13.69
CA LEU A 56 -3.58 19.65 -14.58
C LEU A 56 -4.91 19.59 -13.81
N LEU A 57 -4.99 18.69 -12.82
CA LEU A 57 -6.15 18.59 -11.94
C LEU A 57 -6.36 19.85 -11.13
N ALA A 58 -5.30 20.42 -10.54
CA ALA A 58 -5.40 21.67 -9.79
C ALA A 58 -5.92 22.82 -10.66
N ASP A 59 -5.40 22.96 -11.88
CA ASP A 59 -5.83 24.00 -12.82
C ASP A 59 -7.32 23.85 -13.20
N GLN A 60 -7.78 22.61 -13.38
CA GLN A 60 -9.18 22.32 -13.69
C GLN A 60 -10.11 22.51 -12.47
N VAL A 61 -9.66 22.11 -11.28
CA VAL A 61 -10.36 22.37 -10.02
C VAL A 61 -10.54 23.86 -9.80
N GLU A 62 -9.49 24.67 -9.97
CA GLU A 62 -9.55 26.13 -9.83
C GLU A 62 -10.54 26.76 -10.82
N LYS A 63 -10.51 26.32 -12.09
CA LYS A 63 -11.47 26.74 -13.13
C LYS A 63 -12.91 26.35 -12.82
N GLY A 64 -13.12 25.32 -12.01
CA GLY A 64 -14.45 24.85 -11.64
C GLY A 64 -15.06 23.81 -12.56
N THR A 65 -14.28 23.24 -13.48
CA THR A 65 -14.73 22.23 -14.44
C THR A 65 -13.64 21.21 -14.69
N ILE A 66 -14.02 19.94 -14.74
CA ILE A 66 -13.11 18.83 -15.04
C ILE A 66 -13.32 18.39 -16.49
N ASP A 67 -12.27 18.50 -17.31
CA ASP A 67 -12.18 17.91 -18.64
C ASP A 67 -11.34 16.64 -18.56
N LYS A 68 -12.03 15.49 -18.52
CA LYS A 68 -11.40 14.16 -18.48
C LYS A 68 -10.56 13.86 -19.71
N LYS A 69 -10.96 14.38 -20.88
CA LYS A 69 -10.26 14.10 -22.14
C LYS A 69 -8.86 14.69 -22.14
N ALA A 70 -8.64 15.79 -21.41
CA ALA A 70 -7.31 16.37 -21.23
C ALA A 70 -6.32 15.42 -20.50
N PHE A 71 -6.80 14.42 -19.77
CA PHE A 71 -5.94 13.45 -19.06
C PHE A 71 -5.66 12.17 -19.86
N GLU A 72 -6.47 11.84 -20.86
CA GLU A 72 -6.30 10.65 -21.71
C GLU A 72 -4.89 10.47 -22.28
N PRO A 73 -4.20 11.51 -22.82
CA PRO A 73 -2.83 11.33 -23.31
C PRO A 73 -1.84 10.98 -22.18
N ILE A 74 -2.04 11.51 -20.98
CA ILE A 74 -1.17 11.23 -19.83
C ILE A 74 -1.38 9.77 -19.38
N PHE A 75 -2.63 9.33 -19.26
CA PHE A 75 -2.96 7.96 -18.87
C PHE A 75 -2.49 6.93 -19.89
N SER A 76 -2.62 7.24 -21.18
CA SER A 76 -2.13 6.36 -22.25
C SER A 76 -0.61 6.21 -22.21
N ALA A 77 0.11 7.32 -21.98
CA ALA A 77 1.56 7.31 -21.84
C ALA A 77 2.03 6.58 -20.56
N GLU A 78 1.33 6.76 -19.45
CA GLU A 78 1.60 6.08 -18.19
C GLU A 78 1.36 4.57 -18.32
N LYS A 79 0.22 4.17 -18.90
CA LYS A 79 -0.08 2.76 -19.17
C LYS A 79 0.99 2.11 -20.06
N ALA A 80 1.38 2.77 -21.15
CA ALA A 80 2.44 2.25 -22.02
C ALA A 80 3.78 2.09 -21.28
N SER A 81 4.12 3.05 -20.41
CA SER A 81 5.34 2.99 -19.58
C SER A 81 5.26 1.87 -18.55
N GLN A 82 4.10 1.66 -17.94
CA GLN A 82 3.85 0.59 -16.98
C GLN A 82 3.93 -0.78 -17.65
N ASP A 83 3.25 -0.98 -18.78
CA ASP A 83 3.26 -2.24 -19.54
C ASP A 83 4.70 -2.60 -19.97
N LYS A 84 5.48 -1.59 -20.39
CA LYS A 84 6.92 -1.75 -20.68
C LYS A 84 7.71 -2.15 -19.43
N ASN A 85 7.55 -1.44 -18.32
CA ASN A 85 8.27 -1.73 -17.08
C ASN A 85 7.94 -3.13 -16.54
N ILE A 86 6.68 -3.56 -16.60
CA ILE A 86 6.26 -4.92 -16.23
C ILE A 86 6.98 -5.95 -17.10
N ALA A 87 7.04 -5.76 -18.42
CA ALA A 87 7.75 -6.68 -19.31
C ALA A 87 9.25 -6.76 -18.99
N GLU A 88 9.89 -5.61 -18.73
CA GLU A 88 11.30 -5.53 -18.39
C GLU A 88 11.61 -6.11 -17.00
N ASP A 89 10.70 -5.96 -16.03
CA ASP A 89 10.81 -6.55 -14.70
C ASP A 89 10.61 -8.06 -14.72
N ARG A 90 9.64 -8.57 -15.51
CA ARG A 90 9.48 -10.00 -15.76
C ARG A 90 10.77 -10.59 -16.34
N ALA A 91 11.36 -9.94 -17.35
CA ALA A 91 12.63 -10.36 -17.93
C ALA A 91 13.79 -10.33 -16.91
N ALA A 92 13.86 -9.29 -16.08
CA ALA A 92 14.88 -9.18 -15.03
C ALA A 92 14.74 -10.28 -13.97
N LEU A 93 13.52 -10.63 -13.55
CA LEU A 93 13.26 -11.72 -12.60
C LEU A 93 13.61 -13.09 -13.18
N THR A 94 13.29 -13.33 -14.46
CA THR A 94 13.69 -14.55 -15.16
C THR A 94 15.22 -14.66 -15.24
N ARG A 95 15.93 -13.56 -15.52
CA ARG A 95 17.40 -13.54 -15.53
C ARG A 95 17.99 -13.75 -14.15
N LEU A 96 17.42 -13.14 -13.11
CA LEU A 96 17.83 -13.34 -11.72
C LEU A 96 17.66 -14.81 -11.33
N HIS A 97 16.52 -15.42 -11.65
CA HIS A 97 16.28 -16.84 -11.41
C HIS A 97 17.34 -17.72 -12.09
N ALA A 98 17.59 -17.53 -13.39
CA ALA A 98 18.60 -18.30 -14.12
C ALA A 98 20.03 -18.14 -13.58
N LEU A 99 20.35 -16.95 -13.05
CA LEU A 99 21.67 -16.65 -12.49
C LEU A 99 21.92 -17.33 -11.14
N LEU A 100 20.86 -17.51 -10.34
CA LEU A 100 20.95 -18.10 -9.01
C LEU A 100 20.88 -19.63 -9.09
N THR A 101 21.68 -20.31 -8.25
CA THR A 101 21.57 -21.75 -8.03
C THR A 101 20.27 -22.09 -7.29
N PRO A 102 19.80 -23.35 -7.32
CA PRO A 102 18.60 -23.76 -6.58
C PRO A 102 18.64 -23.37 -5.08
N ASP A 103 19.77 -23.59 -4.40
CA ASP A 103 19.93 -23.22 -2.99
C ASP A 103 19.89 -21.69 -2.77
N GLN A 104 20.46 -20.91 -3.71
CA GLN A 104 20.42 -19.45 -3.66
C GLN A 104 19.00 -18.93 -3.88
N ARG A 105 18.22 -19.53 -4.80
CA ARG A 105 16.81 -19.17 -5.03
C ARG A 105 15.96 -19.42 -3.78
N ALA A 106 16.16 -20.54 -3.09
CA ALA A 106 15.48 -20.83 -1.83
C ALA A 106 15.76 -19.74 -0.78
N LYS A 107 17.04 -19.41 -0.55
CA LYS A 107 17.44 -18.35 0.39
C LYS A 107 16.89 -16.98 0.01
N PHE A 108 16.90 -16.64 -1.28
CA PHE A 108 16.33 -15.38 -1.77
C PHE A 108 14.85 -15.27 -1.43
N VAL A 109 14.06 -16.31 -1.74
CA VAL A 109 12.62 -16.32 -1.46
C VAL A 109 12.34 -16.27 0.04
N ASP A 110 13.10 -16.99 0.85
CA ASP A 110 12.94 -16.96 2.32
C ASP A 110 13.22 -15.57 2.89
N ALA A 111 14.28 -14.91 2.42
CA ALA A 111 14.61 -13.53 2.80
C ALA A 111 13.53 -12.53 2.36
N LEU A 112 13.01 -12.69 1.14
CA LEU A 112 11.95 -11.85 0.60
C LEU A 112 10.64 -12.04 1.38
N GLN A 113 10.24 -13.27 1.69
CA GLN A 113 9.07 -13.58 2.52
C GLN A 113 9.24 -12.99 3.93
N ALA A 114 10.43 -13.12 4.53
CA ALA A 114 10.71 -12.53 5.83
C ALA A 114 10.51 -11.01 5.84
N SER A 115 10.91 -10.30 4.78
CA SER A 115 10.72 -8.85 4.67
C SER A 115 9.24 -8.43 4.73
N PHE A 116 8.33 -9.20 4.12
CA PHE A 116 6.89 -8.93 4.18
C PHE A 116 6.30 -9.17 5.58
N HIS A 117 6.85 -10.10 6.34
CA HIS A 117 6.37 -10.39 7.70
C HIS A 117 6.81 -9.34 8.73
N HIS A 118 7.89 -8.61 8.47
CA HIS A 118 8.38 -7.56 9.37
C HIS A 118 7.64 -6.23 9.18
N GLY A 119 7.02 -5.99 8.02
CA GLY A 119 6.28 -4.74 7.74
C GLY A 119 4.92 -4.60 8.45
N HIS A 120 4.36 -5.67 9.02
CA HIS A 120 3.05 -5.65 9.69
C HIS A 120 3.06 -6.01 11.17
N ARG A 121 4.19 -6.48 11.70
CA ARG A 121 4.37 -6.43 13.16
C ARG A 121 4.67 -5.00 13.48
N GLY A 122 3.61 -4.24 13.79
CA GLY A 122 3.74 -3.04 14.58
C GLY A 122 4.73 -3.33 15.69
N HIS A 123 5.90 -2.71 15.57
CA HIS A 123 6.84 -2.54 16.64
C HIS A 123 6.09 -1.78 17.73
N GLY A 124 5.39 -2.51 18.61
CA GLY A 124 5.54 -2.24 20.02
C GLY A 124 7.05 -2.31 20.25
N GLY A 125 7.65 -1.16 20.55
CA GLY A 125 9.10 -0.99 20.54
C GLY A 125 9.85 -2.02 21.39
N PRO A 126 11.18 -2.11 21.24
CA PRO A 126 12.04 -2.90 22.12
C PRO A 126 12.02 -2.29 23.53
N GLY A 127 10.95 -2.56 24.27
CA GLY A 127 10.62 -1.93 25.54
C GLY A 127 9.59 -2.72 26.36
N ALA A 128 9.02 -3.81 25.85
CA ALA A 128 8.47 -4.86 26.70
C ALA A 128 9.65 -5.57 27.36
N LYS A 129 10.21 -4.90 28.38
CA LYS A 129 11.21 -5.43 29.27
C LYS A 129 10.75 -6.80 29.73
N ASP A 130 11.64 -7.77 29.56
CA ASP A 130 11.81 -8.85 30.50
C ASP A 130 11.80 -8.25 31.92
N GLY A 131 10.61 -8.15 32.50
CA GLY A 131 10.48 -8.03 33.93
C GLY A 131 11.10 -9.31 34.49
N PRO A 132 12.09 -9.22 35.40
CA PRO A 132 12.64 -10.41 36.03
C PRO A 132 11.48 -11.17 36.64
N ARG A 133 11.32 -12.42 36.20
CA ARG A 133 10.49 -13.40 36.89
C ARG A 133 11.11 -13.51 38.28
N GLY A 134 10.54 -12.79 39.23
CA GLY A 134 11.01 -12.77 40.60
C GLY A 134 11.11 -14.21 41.07
N GLU A 135 12.33 -14.60 41.42
CA GLU A 135 12.59 -15.70 42.34
C GLU A 135 11.87 -15.33 43.65
N GLY A 136 10.66 -15.84 43.81
CA GLY A 136 9.98 -15.83 45.10
C GLY A 136 10.74 -16.75 46.05
N PRO A 137 10.98 -16.34 47.29
CA PRO A 137 11.62 -17.19 48.28
C PRO A 137 10.71 -18.36 48.64
N GLU A 138 11.38 -19.46 48.99
CA GLU A 138 10.83 -20.68 49.54
C GLU A 138 9.76 -20.43 50.62
N GLY A 139 8.70 -21.23 50.56
CA GLY A 139 7.88 -21.58 51.73
C GLY A 139 6.75 -20.61 52.07
N LYS A 140 5.51 -21.03 51.78
CA LYS A 140 4.64 -21.68 52.78
C LYS A 140 3.30 -22.06 52.15
N GLU A 141 2.85 -23.22 52.60
CA GLU A 141 1.57 -23.85 52.36
C GLU A 141 0.40 -22.86 52.45
N PHE A 142 -0.43 -22.81 51.41
CA PHE A 142 -1.82 -22.39 51.57
C PHE A 142 -2.72 -23.22 50.66
N HIS A 143 -3.25 -24.30 51.23
CA HIS A 143 -4.42 -24.99 50.72
C HIS A 143 -5.67 -24.22 51.21
N GLY A 144 -6.47 -23.72 50.27
CA GLY A 144 -7.79 -23.14 50.51
C GLY A 144 -8.73 -23.45 49.33
N PRO A 145 -10.04 -23.67 49.58
CA PRO A 145 -10.84 -24.55 48.76
C PRO A 145 -11.34 -23.90 47.46
N ARG A 146 -11.47 -24.74 46.42
CA ARG A 146 -12.20 -24.47 45.20
C ARG A 146 -13.65 -24.12 45.56
N GLY A 147 -14.03 -22.87 45.35
CA GLY A 147 -15.42 -22.46 45.30
C GLY A 147 -15.99 -22.72 43.91
N ASP A 148 -16.83 -23.76 43.81
CA ASP A 148 -17.77 -23.94 42.72
C ASP A 148 -18.78 -22.78 42.73
N GLY A 149 -18.67 -21.88 41.75
CA GLY A 149 -19.59 -20.77 41.55
C GLY A 149 -20.00 -20.68 40.08
N PRO A 150 -21.29 -20.86 39.73
CA PRO A 150 -21.77 -20.67 38.38
C PRO A 150 -21.87 -19.17 38.08
N GLY A 151 -20.90 -18.65 37.32
CA GLY A 151 -20.96 -17.29 36.81
C GLY A 151 -22.10 -17.12 35.79
N PRO A 152 -22.91 -16.05 35.86
CA PRO A 152 -24.05 -15.85 34.98
C PRO A 152 -23.58 -15.55 33.55
N ARG A 153 -24.13 -16.30 32.60
CA ARG A 153 -24.12 -15.95 31.18
C ARG A 153 -24.93 -14.67 31.00
N GLY A 154 -24.22 -13.57 30.71
CA GLY A 154 -24.83 -12.34 30.24
C GLY A 154 -25.26 -12.48 28.79
N ASP A 155 -26.41 -13.12 28.56
CA ASP A 155 -27.15 -13.03 27.32
C ASP A 155 -27.95 -11.71 27.34
N GLY A 156 -27.40 -10.69 26.69
CA GLY A 156 -28.06 -9.40 26.53
C GLY A 156 -27.69 -8.75 25.19
N PRO A 157 -28.51 -8.91 24.13
CA PRO A 157 -28.44 -8.06 22.98
C PRO A 157 -29.04 -6.70 23.37
N GLY A 158 -28.19 -5.75 23.75
CA GLY A 158 -28.63 -4.37 23.94
C GLY A 158 -29.19 -3.80 22.63
N PRO A 159 -30.32 -3.05 22.66
CA PRO A 159 -30.85 -2.39 21.48
C PRO A 159 -29.96 -1.18 21.15
N GLY A 160 -28.91 -1.43 20.38
CA GLY A 160 -28.14 -0.37 19.73
C GLY A 160 -29.01 0.28 18.66
N GLY A 161 -29.52 1.49 18.95
CA GLY A 161 -30.25 2.31 18.00
C GLY A 161 -29.43 2.62 16.74
N PRO A 162 -30.09 2.89 15.60
CA PRO A 162 -29.45 3.12 14.31
C PRO A 162 -28.97 4.57 14.12
N GLU A 163 -28.43 5.20 15.15
CA GLU A 163 -27.96 6.59 15.08
C GLU A 163 -26.51 6.69 15.53
N GLY A 164 -25.62 7.05 14.60
CA GLY A 164 -24.34 7.67 14.93
C GLY A 164 -23.10 6.78 15.03
N LYS A 165 -23.05 5.59 14.42
CA LYS A 165 -21.73 4.94 14.18
C LYS A 165 -21.00 5.71 13.08
N GLU A 166 -20.32 6.78 13.51
CA GLU A 166 -19.37 7.54 12.71
C GLU A 166 -18.35 6.55 12.12
N PHE A 167 -18.36 6.47 10.79
CA PHE A 167 -17.45 5.66 9.98
C PHE A 167 -16.00 6.08 10.25
N HIS A 168 -15.37 5.47 11.27
CA HIS A 168 -13.93 5.52 11.50
C HIS A 168 -13.25 4.53 10.55
N GLY A 169 -13.34 4.79 9.25
CA GLY A 169 -12.54 4.08 8.26
C GLY A 169 -11.11 4.61 8.30
N HIS A 170 -10.16 3.79 8.76
CA HIS A 170 -8.71 4.03 8.71
C HIS A 170 -8.18 3.99 7.26
N MET A 171 -8.73 4.80 6.36
CA MET A 171 -8.09 5.13 5.09
C MET A 171 -7.01 6.19 5.38
N GLY A 172 -5.77 5.87 5.06
CA GLY A 172 -4.58 6.60 5.51
C GLY A 172 -4.62 8.12 5.32
N GLY A 173 -4.28 8.84 6.40
CA GLY A 173 -3.70 10.19 6.40
C GLY A 173 -4.59 11.37 6.01
N MET A 174 -5.53 11.20 5.08
CA MET A 174 -6.49 12.24 4.65
C MET A 174 -7.89 11.63 4.60
N GLY A 175 -8.44 11.32 5.77
CA GLY A 175 -9.87 11.08 5.86
C GLY A 175 -10.64 12.31 5.34
N MET A 176 -11.83 12.11 4.77
CA MET A 176 -12.73 13.19 4.31
C MET A 176 -12.93 14.31 5.35
N MET A 177 -12.74 13.98 6.64
CA MET A 177 -12.71 14.91 7.76
C MET A 177 -11.62 16.01 7.66
N GLY A 178 -10.44 15.69 7.11
CA GLY A 178 -9.36 16.64 6.88
C GLY A 178 -9.76 17.68 5.83
N LEU A 179 -10.25 17.22 4.67
CA LEU A 179 -10.73 18.08 3.58
C LEU A 179 -11.83 19.05 4.03
N GLY A 180 -12.75 18.61 4.91
CA GLY A 180 -13.82 19.44 5.44
C GLY A 180 -13.32 20.66 6.22
N LYS A 181 -12.37 20.45 7.14
CA LYS A 181 -11.74 21.53 7.92
C LYS A 181 -10.89 22.43 7.04
N ASP A 182 -10.15 21.79 6.15
CA ASP A 182 -9.18 22.41 5.27
C ASP A 182 -9.77 23.34 4.22
N LEU A 183 -11.00 23.07 3.77
CA LEU A 183 -11.71 23.86 2.77
C LEU A 183 -12.84 24.70 3.35
N ASN A 184 -12.97 24.74 4.69
CA ASN A 184 -14.05 25.43 5.39
C ASN A 184 -15.43 25.10 4.78
N LEU A 185 -15.71 23.81 4.61
CA LEU A 185 -16.96 23.33 4.04
C LEU A 185 -18.10 23.52 5.03
N ASP A 186 -19.26 23.98 4.57
CA ASP A 186 -20.48 23.96 5.37
C ASP A 186 -21.09 22.55 5.45
N GLU A 187 -22.08 22.35 6.32
CA GLU A 187 -22.69 21.02 6.55
C GLU A 187 -23.44 20.48 5.33
N ASP A 188 -24.02 21.36 4.50
CA ASP A 188 -24.70 20.96 3.26
C ASP A 188 -23.68 20.47 2.22
N GLN A 189 -22.58 21.21 2.04
CA GLN A 189 -21.47 20.80 1.18
C GLN A 189 -20.85 19.48 1.65
N LYS A 190 -20.60 19.30 2.95
CA LYS A 190 -20.09 18.05 3.52
C LYS A 190 -21.02 16.87 3.21
N THR A 191 -22.33 17.07 3.36
CA THR A 191 -23.34 16.05 3.08
C THR A 191 -23.35 15.67 1.60
N LYS A 192 -23.43 16.67 0.70
CA LYS A 192 -23.40 16.43 -0.76
C LYS A 192 -22.13 15.76 -1.22
N ILE A 193 -20.97 16.16 -0.68
CA ILE A 193 -19.68 15.53 -0.99
C ILE A 193 -19.66 14.08 -0.49
N LYS A 194 -20.14 13.83 0.73
CA LYS A 194 -20.24 12.47 1.29
C LYS A 194 -21.14 11.59 0.42
N GLU A 195 -22.27 12.09 -0.05
CA GLU A 195 -23.17 11.36 -0.96
C GLU A 195 -22.52 11.10 -2.32
N ALA A 196 -21.90 12.12 -2.93
CA ALA A 196 -21.22 11.99 -4.22
C ALA A 196 -20.05 10.98 -4.17
N VAL A 197 -19.26 11.02 -3.09
CA VAL A 197 -18.21 10.05 -2.82
C VAL A 197 -18.84 8.68 -2.60
N SER A 198 -19.81 8.54 -1.69
CA SER A 198 -20.45 7.24 -1.40
C SER A 198 -21.06 6.61 -2.65
N ALA A 199 -21.75 7.38 -3.49
CA ALA A 199 -22.32 6.91 -4.76
C ALA A 199 -21.23 6.39 -5.72
N SER A 200 -20.05 7.01 -5.73
CA SER A 200 -18.90 6.56 -6.54
C SER A 200 -18.32 5.23 -6.05
N PHE A 201 -18.58 4.86 -4.79
CA PHE A 201 -18.15 3.60 -4.19
C PHE A 201 -19.27 2.55 -4.16
N ALA A 202 -20.54 2.97 -4.09
CA ALA A 202 -21.71 2.10 -4.03
C ALA A 202 -21.86 1.22 -5.26
N GLY A 203 -21.51 1.71 -6.46
CA GLY A 203 -21.50 0.91 -7.69
C GLY A 203 -20.40 -0.15 -7.77
N LYS A 204 -19.41 -0.12 -6.87
CA LYS A 204 -18.26 -1.05 -6.84
C LYS A 204 -18.09 -1.75 -5.48
N GLY A 205 -19.08 -1.67 -4.60
CA GLY A 205 -18.95 -2.09 -3.21
C GLY A 205 -20.28 -2.46 -2.60
N SER A 206 -20.52 -3.77 -2.50
CA SER A 206 -21.30 -4.31 -1.39
C SER A 206 -20.75 -5.64 -0.90
N ASP A 207 -20.01 -6.40 -1.71
CA ASP A 207 -19.44 -7.65 -1.23
C ASP A 207 -17.98 -7.50 -0.75
N MET A 208 -17.83 -6.98 0.47
CA MET A 208 -16.56 -7.00 1.18
C MET A 208 -16.03 -8.44 1.36
N ALA A 209 -16.91 -9.45 1.37
CA ALA A 209 -16.49 -10.84 1.43
C ALA A 209 -15.90 -11.29 0.08
N ALA A 210 -16.51 -10.93 -1.05
CA ALA A 210 -15.94 -11.21 -2.38
C ALA A 210 -14.56 -10.55 -2.55
N LYS A 211 -14.41 -9.28 -2.17
CA LYS A 211 -13.09 -8.62 -2.19
C LYS A 211 -12.09 -9.26 -1.24
N GLY A 212 -12.54 -9.72 -0.07
CA GLY A 212 -11.73 -10.49 0.86
C GLY A 212 -11.23 -11.80 0.25
N GLN A 213 -12.11 -12.50 -0.47
CA GLN A 213 -11.77 -13.73 -1.21
C GLN A 213 -10.78 -13.44 -2.35
N GLU A 214 -11.00 -12.41 -3.16
CA GLU A 214 -10.07 -11.98 -4.22
C GLU A 214 -8.69 -11.63 -3.66
N PHE A 215 -8.64 -10.87 -2.56
CA PHE A 215 -7.37 -10.52 -1.92
C PHE A 215 -6.65 -11.74 -1.35
N MET A 216 -7.38 -12.67 -0.71
CA MET A 216 -6.79 -13.93 -0.25
C MET A 216 -6.29 -14.78 -1.42
N ALA A 217 -7.06 -14.88 -2.50
CA ALA A 217 -6.67 -15.61 -3.70
C ALA A 217 -5.41 -15.00 -4.34
N ALA A 218 -5.35 -13.67 -4.48
CA ALA A 218 -4.18 -12.96 -4.97
C ALA A 218 -2.95 -13.20 -4.07
N ARG A 219 -3.12 -13.17 -2.75
CA ARG A 219 -2.04 -13.46 -1.80
C ARG A 219 -1.55 -14.91 -1.89
N MET A 220 -2.46 -15.87 -2.06
CA MET A 220 -2.12 -17.28 -2.28
C MET A 220 -1.39 -17.48 -3.61
N GLN A 221 -1.85 -16.83 -4.67
CA GLN A 221 -1.18 -16.86 -5.98
C GLN A 221 0.22 -16.25 -5.90
N GLN A 222 0.39 -15.11 -5.24
CA GLN A 222 1.69 -14.49 -5.04
C GLN A 222 2.62 -15.41 -4.25
N LYS A 223 2.12 -16.04 -3.18
CA LYS A 223 2.88 -17.03 -2.42
C LYS A 223 3.30 -18.21 -3.30
N ALA A 224 2.38 -18.79 -4.06
CA ALA A 224 2.67 -19.91 -4.96
C ALA A 224 3.69 -19.52 -6.05
N ALA A 225 3.62 -18.31 -6.59
CA ALA A 225 4.58 -17.81 -7.56
C ALA A 225 5.99 -17.62 -6.95
N LEU A 226 6.06 -17.15 -5.71
CA LEU A 226 7.32 -17.07 -4.96
C LEU A 226 7.89 -18.46 -4.64
N ASP A 227 7.04 -19.42 -4.25
CA ASP A 227 7.49 -20.79 -4.01
C ASP A 227 7.97 -21.45 -5.32
N ALA A 228 7.33 -21.15 -6.47
CA ALA A 228 7.79 -21.58 -7.79
C ALA A 228 9.13 -20.95 -8.19
N PHE A 229 9.52 -19.79 -7.65
CA PHE A 229 10.85 -19.21 -7.87
C PHE A 229 11.96 -20.11 -7.33
N LYS A 230 11.68 -20.96 -6.33
CA LYS A 230 12.65 -21.91 -5.78
C LYS A 230 12.96 -23.06 -6.75
N THR A 231 12.09 -23.31 -7.73
CA THR A 231 12.16 -24.46 -8.64
C THR A 231 12.44 -24.01 -10.08
N GLU A 232 12.68 -24.95 -10.99
CA GLU A 232 12.82 -24.65 -12.43
C GLU A 232 11.48 -24.26 -13.11
N SER A 233 10.35 -24.40 -12.42
CA SER A 233 9.03 -24.08 -12.97
C SER A 233 8.62 -22.61 -12.75
N PHE A 234 9.59 -21.74 -12.46
CA PHE A 234 9.33 -20.32 -12.24
C PHE A 234 8.79 -19.66 -13.51
N ASP A 235 7.75 -18.84 -13.34
CA ASP A 235 7.16 -18.04 -14.38
C ASP A 235 6.91 -16.62 -13.84
N ALA A 236 7.72 -15.67 -14.31
CA ALA A 236 7.65 -14.28 -13.87
C ALA A 236 6.30 -13.62 -14.21
N ALA A 237 5.59 -14.09 -15.25
CA ALA A 237 4.29 -13.56 -15.62
C ALA A 237 3.21 -13.84 -14.56
N LYS A 238 3.36 -14.93 -13.79
CA LYS A 238 2.45 -15.25 -12.68
C LYS A 238 2.68 -14.41 -11.44
N LEU A 239 3.90 -13.91 -11.25
CA LEU A 239 4.28 -13.09 -10.09
C LEU A 239 3.88 -11.63 -10.29
N LEU A 240 4.03 -11.12 -11.51
CA LEU A 240 3.67 -9.77 -11.90
C LEU A 240 2.52 -9.84 -12.89
N PRO A 241 1.27 -10.10 -12.46
CA PRO A 241 0.13 -10.08 -13.37
C PRO A 241 -0.08 -8.67 -13.95
N ASP A 242 -0.74 -8.59 -15.10
CA ASP A 242 -1.13 -7.30 -15.65
C ASP A 242 -2.07 -6.61 -14.62
N HIS A 243 -1.81 -5.33 -14.33
CA HIS A 243 -2.58 -4.64 -13.31
C HIS A 243 -4.05 -4.50 -13.73
N PRO A 244 -5.01 -4.78 -12.82
CA PRO A 244 -6.41 -4.56 -13.12
C PRO A 244 -6.66 -3.06 -13.32
N ALA A 245 -7.41 -2.73 -14.39
CA ALA A 245 -7.81 -1.37 -14.66
C ALA A 245 -8.67 -0.81 -13.50
N GLY A 246 -8.40 0.42 -13.07
CA GLY A 246 -9.38 1.20 -12.30
C GLY A 246 -9.07 1.51 -10.82
N MET A 247 -7.85 1.29 -10.34
CA MET A 247 -7.35 1.90 -9.09
C MET A 247 -6.35 3.05 -9.33
N GLY A 248 -6.33 3.57 -10.55
CA GLY A 248 -5.43 4.64 -10.96
C GLY A 248 -5.95 6.07 -10.68
N PRO A 249 -5.19 7.08 -11.09
CA PRO A 249 -5.54 8.50 -10.99
C PRO A 249 -6.90 8.87 -11.60
N GLU A 250 -7.43 8.08 -12.54
CA GLU A 250 -8.76 8.22 -13.14
C GLU A 250 -9.85 8.32 -12.06
N ARG A 251 -9.73 7.51 -11.00
CA ARG A 251 -10.69 7.52 -9.89
C ARG A 251 -10.71 8.84 -9.13
N MET A 252 -9.54 9.48 -8.98
CA MET A 252 -9.46 10.79 -8.33
C MET A 252 -10.11 11.86 -9.19
N ILE A 253 -9.97 11.77 -10.51
CA ILE A 253 -10.61 12.69 -11.47
C ILE A 253 -12.13 12.51 -11.47
N ASP A 254 -12.62 11.27 -11.47
CA ASP A 254 -14.06 10.99 -11.37
C ASP A 254 -14.66 11.57 -10.09
N MET A 255 -13.91 11.51 -8.98
CA MET A 255 -14.33 12.11 -7.73
C MET A 255 -14.28 13.65 -7.80
N ALA A 256 -13.21 14.22 -8.35
CA ALA A 256 -13.08 15.66 -8.51
C ALA A 256 -14.20 16.26 -9.39
N GLU A 257 -14.58 15.59 -10.48
CA GLU A 257 -15.67 16.01 -11.36
C GLU A 257 -16.99 16.19 -10.60
N LYS A 258 -17.27 15.32 -9.63
CA LYS A 258 -18.47 15.39 -8.80
C LYS A 258 -18.38 16.41 -7.67
N ILE A 259 -17.19 16.61 -7.10
CA ILE A 259 -16.97 17.50 -5.96
C ILE A 259 -16.86 18.97 -6.39
N VAL A 260 -16.16 19.24 -7.49
CA VAL A 260 -15.85 20.61 -7.94
C VAL A 260 -17.09 21.51 -8.10
N PRO A 261 -18.24 21.04 -8.62
CA PRO A 261 -19.46 21.85 -8.69
C PRO A 261 -20.07 22.22 -7.32
N ILE A 262 -19.76 21.48 -6.26
CA ILE A 262 -20.25 21.74 -4.90
C ILE A 262 -19.42 22.84 -4.21
N LEU A 263 -18.17 23.02 -4.63
CA LEU A 263 -17.24 23.96 -4.05
C LEU A 263 -17.49 25.39 -4.54
N ARG A 264 -17.39 26.36 -3.62
CA ARG A 264 -17.36 27.79 -3.94
C ARG A 264 -16.04 28.17 -4.61
N PRO A 265 -15.97 29.26 -5.39
CA PRO A 265 -14.74 29.68 -6.07
C PRO A 265 -13.50 29.75 -5.16
N GLU A 266 -13.61 30.34 -3.97
CA GLU A 266 -12.51 30.42 -3.01
C GLU A 266 -12.04 29.04 -2.51
N GLN A 267 -12.97 28.10 -2.32
CA GLN A 267 -12.67 26.74 -1.88
C GLN A 267 -11.98 25.94 -3.00
N ARG A 268 -12.36 26.19 -4.27
CA ARG A 268 -11.71 25.59 -5.44
C ARG A 268 -10.27 26.05 -5.57
N LYS A 269 -10.01 27.34 -5.37
CA LYS A 269 -8.65 27.88 -5.32
C LYS A 269 -7.81 27.23 -4.22
N LEU A 270 -8.35 27.16 -3.00
CA LEU A 270 -7.67 26.52 -1.87
C LEU A 270 -7.41 25.03 -2.11
N ALA A 271 -8.37 24.31 -2.70
CA ALA A 271 -8.20 22.91 -3.08
C ALA A 271 -7.11 22.73 -4.15
N ALA A 272 -7.10 23.58 -5.18
CA ALA A 272 -6.07 23.58 -6.23
C ALA A 272 -4.67 23.83 -5.66
N ASP A 273 -4.53 24.82 -4.78
CA ASP A 273 -3.25 25.12 -4.12
C ASP A 273 -2.75 23.94 -3.27
N LYS A 274 -3.65 23.27 -2.56
CA LYS A 274 -3.31 22.05 -1.82
C LYS A 274 -2.89 20.91 -2.74
N ILE A 275 -3.58 20.69 -3.86
CA ILE A 275 -3.18 19.68 -4.85
C ILE A 275 -1.77 19.98 -5.38
N ARG A 276 -1.46 21.24 -5.69
CA ARG A 276 -0.12 21.67 -6.13
C ARG A 276 0.93 21.49 -5.03
N GLU A 277 0.60 21.80 -3.78
CA GLU A 277 1.49 21.61 -2.65
C GLU A 277 1.81 20.12 -2.44
N HIS A 278 0.79 19.25 -2.52
CA HIS A 278 0.97 17.81 -2.47
C HIS A 278 1.82 17.29 -3.63
N ALA A 279 1.62 17.81 -4.84
CA ALA A 279 2.43 17.45 -6.00
C ALA A 279 3.92 17.77 -5.79
N LYS A 280 4.24 18.93 -5.16
CA LYS A 280 5.61 19.33 -4.84
C LYS A 280 6.27 18.47 -3.76
N LYS A 281 5.49 17.99 -2.79
CA LYS A 281 5.99 17.09 -1.73
C LYS A 281 6.33 15.69 -2.28
N GLY A 282 5.88 15.37 -3.49
CA GLY A 282 6.02 14.05 -4.10
C GLY A 282 5.22 12.98 -3.36
N PRO A 283 5.29 11.72 -3.81
CA PRO A 283 4.84 10.60 -2.99
C PRO A 283 5.73 10.59 -1.74
N GLN A 284 5.22 11.12 -0.62
CA GLN A 284 5.93 11.00 0.65
C GLN A 284 6.19 9.52 0.88
N ALA A 285 7.49 9.15 0.96
CA ALA A 285 7.86 7.92 1.62
C ALA A 285 7.15 7.95 2.98
N ALA A 286 6.43 6.87 3.31
CA ALA A 286 5.75 6.74 4.60
C ALA A 286 6.66 7.30 5.69
N PRO A 287 6.16 8.19 6.57
CA PRO A 287 7.00 8.92 7.51
C PRO A 287 7.94 7.93 8.19
N LYS A 288 9.25 8.14 8.02
CA LYS A 288 10.24 7.36 8.75
C LYS A 288 9.94 7.61 10.23
N PRO A 289 9.73 6.56 11.05
CA PRO A 289 9.51 6.77 12.47
C PRO A 289 10.74 7.48 13.04
N GLU A 290 10.52 8.61 13.73
CA GLU A 290 11.53 9.31 14.53
C GLU A 290 11.85 8.51 15.80
#